data_AF-X1L0F8-F1
#
_entry.id   AF-X1L0F8-F1
#
_cell.length_a   1.000
_cell.length_b   1.000
_cell.length_c   1.000
_cell.angle_alpha   90.00
_cell.angle_beta   90.00
_cell.angle_gamma   90.00
#
_symmetry.space_group_name_H-M   'P 1'
#
loop_
_entity.id
_entity.type
_entity.pdbx_description
1 polymer ?
#
loop_
_entity_poly.entity_id
_entity_poly.type
_entity_poly.pdbx_seq_one_letter_code
_entity_poly.pdbx_strand_id
1 'polypeptide(L)' 'MRKAVKESLDLIGGLDSLVSPGDRVLVKPNLIAPYHYTTGATTSPHVIRALCELAKEAGARKDTLKEYVA' A
#
# COMPACT_ATOMS: atom_id res chain seq x y z
N MET A 1 -1.29 12.26 -3.61
CA MET A 1 -1.28 10.78 -3.71
C MET A 1 -2.17 10.11 -2.66
N ARG A 2 -1.93 10.29 -1.35
CA ARG A 2 -2.71 9.61 -0.28
C ARG A 2 -4.23 9.72 -0.41
N LYS A 3 -4.76 10.93 -0.67
CA LYS A 3 -6.20 11.15 -0.88
C LYS A 3 -6.77 10.26 -1.99
N ALA A 4 -6.15 10.26 -3.17
CA ALA A 4 -6.57 9.45 -4.31
C ALA A 4 -6.51 7.94 -4.02
N VAL A 5 -5.48 7.47 -3.29
CA VAL A 5 -5.39 6.07 -2.85
C VAL A 5 -6.53 5.71 -1.90
N LYS A 6 -6.81 6.57 -0.91
CA LYS A 6 -7.93 6.37 0.02
C LYS A 6 -9.27 6.30 -0.72
N GLU A 7 -9.56 7.29 -1.56
CA GLU A 7 -10.81 7.33 -2.35
C GLU A 7 -10.96 6.08 -3.22
N SER A 8 -9.87 5.60 -3.83
CA SER A 8 -9.88 4.37 -4.63
C SER A 8 -10.20 3.13 -3.80
N LEU A 9 -9.70 3.05 -2.56
CA LEU A 9 -9.99 1.95 -1.63
C LEU A 9 -11.42 2.03 -1.08
N ASP A 10 -11.90 3.23 -0.78
CA ASP A 10 -13.27 3.45 -0.30
C ASP A 10 -14.29 2.96 -1.35
N LEU A 11 -14.02 3.15 -2.66
CA LEU A 11 -14.86 2.66 -3.76
C LEU A 11 -15.01 1.12 -3.79
N ILE A 12 -14.05 0.38 -3.24
CA ILE A 12 -14.07 -1.09 -3.18
C ILE A 12 -14.40 -1.63 -1.79
N GLY A 13 -14.94 -0.79 -0.89
CA GLY A 13 -15.40 -1.20 0.43
C GLY A 13 -14.47 -0.83 1.59
N GLY A 14 -13.39 -0.09 1.35
CA GLY A 14 -12.50 0.41 2.40
C GLY A 14 -11.52 -0.64 2.94
N LEU A 15 -10.48 -0.18 3.64
CA LEU A 15 -9.46 -1.06 4.24
C LEU A 15 -9.93 -1.75 5.51
N ASP A 16 -10.91 -1.18 6.21
CA ASP A 16 -11.57 -1.78 7.37
C ASP A 16 -12.29 -3.09 7.01
N SER A 17 -12.66 -3.29 5.75
CA SER A 17 -13.18 -4.58 5.26
C SER A 17 -12.11 -5.66 5.05
N LEU A 18 -10.82 -5.28 5.02
CA LEU A 18 -9.69 -6.14 4.66
C LEU A 18 -8.65 -6.31 5.78
N VAL A 19 -8.57 -5.35 6.70
CA VAL A 19 -7.55 -5.27 7.74
C VAL A 19 -8.22 -5.18 9.10
N SER A 20 -7.89 -6.11 9.98
CA SER A 20 -8.31 -6.11 11.38
C SER A 20 -7.18 -5.64 12.31
N PRO A 21 -7.49 -5.09 13.49
CA PRO A 21 -6.49 -4.74 14.49
C PRO A 21 -5.57 -5.90 14.84
N GLY A 22 -4.27 -5.71 14.68
CA GLY A 22 -3.25 -6.72 14.97
C GLY A 22 -2.85 -7.59 13.78
N ASP A 23 -3.45 -7.39 12.60
CA ASP A 23 -3.11 -8.13 11.39
C ASP A 23 -1.68 -7.87 10.92
N ARG A 24 -1.11 -8.91 10.31
CA ARG A 24 0.18 -8.88 9.63
C ARG A 24 -0.07 -8.65 8.14
N VAL A 25 0.09 -7.42 7.69
CA VAL A 25 -0.18 -7.02 6.30
C VAL A 25 1.11 -6.89 5.50
N LEU A 26 1.15 -7.47 4.29
CA LEU A 26 2.23 -7.31 3.32
C LEU A 26 1.72 -6.46 2.14
N VAL A 27 2.47 -5.41 1.78
CA VAL A 27 2.25 -4.67 0.54
C VAL A 27 3.16 -5.25 -0.53
N LYS A 28 2.58 -5.80 -1.60
CA LYS A 28 3.32 -6.39 -2.74
C LYS A 28 3.33 -5.41 -3.93
N PRO A 29 4.31 -4.49 -4.04
CA PRO A 29 4.41 -3.63 -5.20
C PRO A 29 4.71 -4.44 -6.47
N ASN A 30 4.35 -3.90 -7.62
CA ASN A 30 4.79 -4.44 -8.90
C ASN A 30 6.16 -3.85 -9.24
N LEU A 31 7.21 -4.67 -9.14
CA LEU A 31 8.59 -4.34 -9.50
C LEU A 31 9.04 -5.34 -10.59
N ILE A 32 8.89 -4.99 -11.87
CA ILE A 32 9.20 -5.90 -12.99
C ILE A 32 10.69 -5.84 -13.35
N ALA A 33 11.24 -4.64 -13.43
CA ALA A 33 12.64 -4.36 -13.77
C ALA A 33 13.03 -2.99 -13.17
N PRO A 34 14.30 -2.53 -13.25
CA PRO A 34 14.76 -1.26 -12.68
C PRO A 34 14.30 -0.04 -13.50
N TYR A 35 13.01 0.01 -13.84
CA TYR A 35 12.38 1.14 -14.51
C TYR A 35 11.97 2.21 -13.50
N HIS A 36 12.12 3.48 -13.90
CA HIS A 36 11.59 4.59 -13.13
C HIS A 36 10.06 4.49 -13.05
N TYR A 37 9.47 4.81 -11.89
CA TYR A 37 8.02 4.62 -11.66
C TYR A 37 7.12 5.44 -12.60
N THR A 38 7.65 6.51 -13.20
CA THR A 38 6.91 7.33 -14.17
C THR A 38 6.62 6.61 -15.48
N THR A 39 7.27 5.46 -15.73
CA THR A 39 6.98 4.59 -16.88
C THR A 39 5.67 3.82 -16.72
N GLY A 40 5.14 3.70 -15.49
CA GLY A 40 3.99 2.86 -15.17
C GLY A 40 4.30 1.35 -15.09
N ALA A 41 5.48 0.90 -15.53
CA ALA A 41 5.89 -0.50 -15.42
C ALA A 41 6.18 -0.92 -13.96
N THR A 42 6.60 0.03 -13.13
CA THR A 42 6.88 -0.17 -11.70
C THR A 42 5.93 0.70 -10.87
N THR A 43 5.38 0.16 -9.79
CA THR A 43 4.47 0.90 -8.90
C THR A 43 5.16 2.13 -8.30
N SER A 44 4.48 3.28 -8.28
CA SER A 44 5.01 4.50 -7.65
C SER A 44 5.26 4.32 -6.16
N PRO A 45 6.45 4.71 -5.64
CA PRO A 45 6.72 4.65 -4.20
C PRO A 45 5.76 5.52 -3.37
N HIS A 46 5.20 6.58 -3.96
CA HIS A 46 4.19 7.40 -3.29
C HIS A 46 2.87 6.67 -3.06
N VAL A 47 2.51 5.72 -3.93
CA VAL A 47 1.33 4.84 -3.76
C VAL A 47 1.61 3.82 -2.66
N ILE A 48 2.79 3.20 -2.69
CA ILE A 48 3.23 2.21 -1.69
C ILE A 48 3.18 2.85 -0.29
N ARG A 49 3.85 4.00 -0.11
CA ARG A 49 3.87 4.74 1.15
C ARG A 49 2.46 5.08 1.66
N ALA A 50 1.59 5.58 0.79
CA ALA A 50 0.22 5.93 1.16
C ALA A 50 -0.59 4.70 1.62
N LEU A 51 -0.45 3.57 0.92
CA LEU A 51 -1.13 2.33 1.28
C LEU A 51 -0.61 1.80 2.64
N CYS A 52 0.70 1.85 2.86
CA CYS A 52 1.32 1.48 4.14
C CYS A 52 0.79 2.33 5.31
N GLU A 53 0.66 3.65 5.13
CA GLU A 53 0.10 4.55 6.15
C GLU A 53 -1.36 4.21 6.47
N LEU A 54 -2.19 4.04 5.43
CA LEU A 54 -3.61 3.70 5.60
C LEU A 54 -3.81 2.32 6.25
N ALA A 55 -2.97 1.33 5.93
CA ALA A 55 -3.01 0.03 6.58
C ALA A 55 -2.64 0.10 8.08
N LYS A 56 -1.67 0.95 8.47
CA LYS A 56 -1.36 1.21 9.89
C LYS A 56 -2.55 1.83 10.61
N GLU A 57 -3.21 2.80 9.99
CA GLU A 57 -4.40 3.45 10.54
C GLU A 57 -5.57 2.48 10.71
N ALA A 58 -5.69 1.50 9.80
CA ALA A 58 -6.67 0.40 9.90
C ALA A 58 -6.31 -0.66 10.97
N GLY A 59 -5.16 -0.54 11.64
CA GLY A 59 -4.77 -1.42 12.76
C GLY A 59 -3.74 -2.50 12.42
N ALA A 60 -3.14 -2.47 11.22
CA ALA A 60 -2.04 -3.39 10.89
C ALA A 60 -0.86 -3.23 11.86
N ARG A 61 -0.18 -4.34 12.18
CA ARG A 61 1.01 -4.33 13.04
C ARG A 61 2.14 -3.49 12.42
N LYS A 62 2.81 -2.71 13.28
CA LYS A 62 3.93 -1.82 12.92
C LYS A 62 5.12 -2.57 12.30
N ASP A 63 5.34 -3.82 12.73
CA ASP A 63 6.55 -4.60 12.42
C ASP A 63 6.46 -5.34 11.07
N THR A 64 5.31 -5.25 10.38
CA THR A 64 5.02 -5.99 9.14
C THR A 64 5.09 -5.17 7.87
N LEU A 65 5.22 -3.85 7.96
CA LEU A 65 5.34 -3.00 6.79
C LEU A 65 6.78 -3.00 6.29
N LYS A 66 7.09 -4.02 5.50
CA LYS A 66 8.31 -4.13 4.72
C LYS A 66 8.01 -3.65 3.32
N GLU A 67 8.64 -2.56 2.90
CA GLU A 67 8.78 -2.29 1.46
C GLU A 67 9.74 -3.34 0.91
N TYR A 68 9.22 -4.29 0.12
CA TYR A 68 10.08 -5.17 -0.64
C TYR A 68 10.56 -4.38 -1.85
N VAL A 69 11.76 -3.81 -1.75
CA VAL A 69 12.49 -3.27 -2.90
C VAL A 69 13.31 -4.45 -3.42
N ALA A 70 12.86 -5.06 -4.52
CA ALA A 70 13.66 -5.99 -5.30
C ALA A 70 14.64 -5.20 -6.19
#